data_AF-A0A3C0QTT8-F1
#
_entry.id   AF-A0A3C0QTT8-F1
#
_cell.length_a   1.000
_cell.length_b   1.000
_cell.length_c   1.000
_cell.angle_alpha   90.00
_cell.angle_beta   90.00
_cell.angle_gamma   90.00
#
_symmetry.space_group_name_H-M   'P 1'
#
loop_
_entity.id
_entity.type
_entity.pdbx_description
1 polymer ?
#
loop_
_entity_poly.entity_id
_entity_poly.type
_entity_poly.pdbx_seq_one_letter_code
_entity_poly.pdbx_strand_id
1 'polypeptide(L)'
;MKKKKLLSALTAVVMTFCMTASFMNTSAEEENEKIRIMPLGDSITDGFNVVGGYRTPLWKTLEQNGYTDNIEFVGQNWGGEVAPRHSGYSGYAIADIPNQRMGIYNFIDWLMTEYPADVVMLQIGTNDILSSYELDGMGDRLELLVDSVLNYIPEGGMLFLATIPYMDADVTTYTDAYTVEEMDKAVDDYNAQVKALAEKKIAEGKPVTLSDNNAVLTKADLADGVHPSEEGYAKLGAHWYEMLKPYLDNALGNTSIQPTEDTTETTETEPIPTESETICIEPVLYDLDFDKKVGVSDIIVLQKYLLKKGSLSNWTNADLNGDGVINIIDLALLKQMVFKNR
;
A
#
# COMPACT_ATOMS: atom_id res chain seq x y z
N MET A 1 48.04 88.58 -25.58
CA MET A 1 49.30 87.82 -25.37
C MET A 1 48.96 86.38 -25.01
N LYS A 2 49.47 85.44 -25.80
CA LYS A 2 49.28 83.99 -25.66
C LYS A 2 49.96 83.47 -24.39
N LYS A 3 49.34 82.55 -23.63
CA LYS A 3 50.09 81.55 -22.86
C LYS A 3 49.59 80.14 -23.19
N LYS A 4 50.57 79.26 -23.28
CA LYS A 4 50.63 78.02 -24.05
C LYS A 4 50.00 76.84 -23.32
N LYS A 5 49.53 75.90 -24.13
CA LYS A 5 49.16 74.52 -23.84
C LYS A 5 50.28 73.76 -23.13
N LEU A 6 49.90 72.80 -22.27
CA LEU A 6 50.65 71.57 -22.07
C LEU A 6 49.70 70.38 -22.19
N LEU A 7 50.14 69.46 -23.04
CA LEU A 7 49.53 68.20 -23.42
C LEU A 7 49.83 67.17 -22.33
N SER A 8 48.85 66.33 -21.96
CA SER A 8 49.15 64.98 -21.47
C SER A 8 48.23 64.02 -22.22
N ALA A 9 48.86 63.06 -22.88
CA ALA A 9 48.21 61.98 -23.61
C ALA A 9 48.13 60.77 -22.68
N LEU A 10 46.94 60.18 -22.55
CA LEU A 10 46.75 58.85 -21.99
C LEU A 10 45.89 58.06 -22.96
N THR A 11 46.52 57.14 -23.68
CA THR A 11 45.86 56.14 -24.53
C THR A 11 45.28 55.04 -23.65
N ALA A 12 43.96 54.89 -23.64
CA ALA A 12 43.27 53.72 -23.10
C ALA A 12 42.74 52.89 -24.27
N VAL A 13 43.24 51.66 -24.39
CA VAL A 13 42.71 50.62 -25.28
C VAL A 13 41.51 50.00 -24.57
N VAL A 14 40.32 50.13 -25.15
CA VAL A 14 39.11 49.42 -24.70
C VAL A 14 38.91 48.23 -25.63
N MET A 15 39.18 47.03 -25.13
CA MET A 15 38.74 45.79 -25.79
C MET A 15 37.25 45.59 -25.49
N THR A 16 36.42 45.60 -26.54
CA THR A 16 35.01 45.22 -26.46
C THR A 16 34.90 43.71 -26.41
N PHE A 17 34.53 43.17 -25.24
CA PHE A 17 34.14 41.77 -25.07
C PHE A 17 32.64 41.66 -25.33
N CYS A 18 32.25 41.09 -26.47
CA CYS A 18 30.85 40.78 -26.78
C CYS A 18 30.51 39.43 -26.15
N MET A 19 29.90 39.44 -24.95
CA MET A 19 29.30 38.25 -24.35
C MET A 19 27.91 38.04 -24.95
N THR A 20 27.75 37.01 -25.77
CA THR A 20 26.43 36.49 -26.13
C THR A 20 25.93 35.63 -24.97
N ALA A 21 25.03 36.18 -24.16
CA ALA A 21 24.28 35.41 -23.17
C ALA A 21 23.34 34.45 -23.92
N SER A 22 23.71 33.17 -23.96
CA SER A 22 22.81 32.11 -24.38
C SER A 22 21.88 31.82 -23.21
N PHE A 23 20.63 32.25 -23.28
CA PHE A 23 19.60 31.83 -22.36
C PHE A 23 19.30 30.36 -22.62
N MET A 24 19.87 29.47 -21.81
CA MET A 24 19.40 28.09 -21.73
C MET A 24 18.05 28.12 -21.04
N ASN A 25 16.99 27.98 -21.82
CA ASN A 25 15.65 27.74 -21.32
C ASN A 25 15.62 26.28 -20.85
N THR A 26 15.95 26.02 -19.59
CA THR A 26 15.61 24.74 -18.98
C THR A 26 14.12 24.80 -18.71
N SER A 27 13.30 24.09 -19.49
CA SER A 27 11.98 23.74 -18.98
C SER A 27 12.26 22.73 -17.88
N ALA A 28 12.08 23.14 -16.62
CA ALA A 28 11.77 22.15 -15.61
C ALA A 28 10.51 21.45 -16.11
N GLU A 29 10.60 20.16 -16.44
CA GLU A 29 9.41 19.33 -16.39
C GLU A 29 8.87 19.52 -14.96
N GLU A 30 7.68 20.10 -14.83
CA GLU A 30 6.92 19.96 -13.60
C GLU A 30 6.72 18.46 -13.42
N GLU A 31 7.55 17.85 -12.56
CA GLU A 31 7.32 16.49 -12.10
C GLU A 31 5.96 16.53 -11.40
N ASN A 32 4.93 16.02 -12.08
CA ASN A 32 3.58 15.98 -11.54
C ASN A 32 3.64 15.07 -10.32
N GLU A 33 3.64 15.67 -9.13
CA GLU A 33 3.76 14.93 -7.87
C GLU A 33 2.56 13.98 -7.75
N LYS A 34 2.83 12.68 -7.59
CA LYS A 34 1.78 11.68 -7.49
C LYS A 34 0.94 11.92 -6.25
N ILE A 35 -0.36 11.66 -6.35
CA ILE A 35 -1.24 11.62 -5.18
C ILE A 35 -0.84 10.42 -4.32
N ARG A 36 -0.43 10.69 -3.09
CA ARG A 36 0.00 9.67 -2.12
C ARG A 36 -1.20 9.19 -1.33
N ILE A 37 -1.52 7.92 -1.48
CA ILE A 37 -2.64 7.27 -0.81
C ILE A 37 -2.08 6.33 0.26
N MET A 38 -2.49 6.48 1.51
CA MET A 38 -2.08 5.62 2.62
C MET A 38 -3.21 4.65 2.99
N PRO A 39 -3.08 3.34 2.68
CA PRO A 39 -3.89 2.31 3.30
C PRO A 39 -3.46 2.16 4.77
N LEU A 40 -4.30 2.58 5.71
CA LEU A 40 -4.03 2.60 7.15
C LEU A 40 -5.03 1.69 7.89
N GLY A 41 -4.53 0.83 8.78
CA GLY A 41 -5.41 -0.03 9.57
C GLY A 41 -4.73 -1.20 10.24
N ASP A 42 -5.51 -2.24 10.51
CA ASP A 42 -5.06 -3.47 11.16
C ASP A 42 -4.68 -4.59 10.15
N SER A 43 -4.89 -5.85 10.55
CA SER A 43 -4.61 -7.04 9.75
C SER A 43 -5.42 -7.13 8.45
N ILE A 44 -6.58 -6.48 8.39
CA ILE A 44 -7.39 -6.43 7.16
C ILE A 44 -6.71 -5.54 6.11
N THR A 45 -6.07 -4.44 6.54
CA THR A 45 -5.26 -3.60 5.65
C THR A 45 -3.91 -4.25 5.33
N ASP A 46 -3.30 -4.93 6.29
CA ASP A 46 -2.06 -5.71 6.08
C ASP A 46 -2.28 -6.81 5.02
N GLY A 47 -3.43 -7.47 5.02
CA GLY A 47 -3.66 -8.67 4.21
C GLY A 47 -3.06 -9.90 4.89
N PHE A 48 -3.32 -10.05 6.19
CA PHE A 48 -2.72 -11.07 7.05
C PHE A 48 -2.73 -12.50 6.46
N ASN A 49 -3.86 -12.90 5.89
CA ASN A 49 -4.09 -14.24 5.34
C ASN A 49 -4.02 -14.29 3.79
N VAL A 50 -4.08 -13.15 3.11
CA VAL A 50 -4.03 -13.03 1.64
C VAL A 50 -3.03 -11.94 1.30
N VAL A 51 -1.94 -12.30 0.62
CA VAL A 51 -0.84 -11.40 0.29
C VAL A 51 -1.34 -10.13 -0.40
N GLY A 52 -1.17 -8.98 0.25
CA GLY A 52 -1.60 -7.68 -0.26
C GLY A 52 -3.09 -7.34 -0.03
N GLY A 53 -3.89 -8.23 0.57
CA GLY A 53 -5.28 -7.98 0.97
C GLY A 53 -6.13 -7.32 -0.12
N TYR A 54 -6.95 -6.34 0.26
CA TYR A 54 -7.75 -5.55 -0.70
C TYR A 54 -6.90 -4.64 -1.58
N ARG A 55 -5.65 -4.33 -1.18
CA ARG A 55 -4.78 -3.39 -1.90
C ARG A 55 -4.39 -3.91 -3.27
N THR A 56 -4.21 -5.23 -3.40
CA THR A 56 -3.91 -5.88 -4.69
C THR A 56 -5.05 -5.74 -5.71
N PRO A 57 -6.29 -6.20 -5.44
CA PRO A 57 -7.39 -6.00 -6.37
C PRO A 57 -7.71 -4.52 -6.60
N LEU A 58 -7.64 -3.67 -5.57
CA LEU A 58 -7.79 -2.22 -5.72
C LEU A 58 -6.79 -1.62 -6.71
N TRP A 59 -5.50 -1.91 -6.53
CA TRP A 59 -4.45 -1.38 -7.41
C TRP A 59 -4.63 -1.84 -8.85
N LYS A 60 -4.98 -3.12 -9.07
CA LYS A 60 -5.27 -3.64 -10.41
C LYS A 60 -6.45 -2.90 -11.07
N THR A 61 -7.51 -2.60 -10.32
CA THR A 61 -8.64 -1.82 -10.84
C THR A 61 -8.23 -0.38 -11.14
N LEU A 62 -7.43 0.26 -10.29
CA LEU A 62 -6.90 1.61 -10.53
C LEU A 62 -6.00 1.65 -11.78
N GLU A 63 -5.16 0.64 -11.97
CA GLU A 63 -4.28 0.48 -13.14
C GLU A 63 -5.10 0.31 -14.42
N GLN A 64 -6.09 -0.58 -14.41
CA GLN A 64 -7.00 -0.80 -15.54
C GLN A 64 -7.76 0.47 -15.95
N ASN A 65 -8.00 1.38 -15.01
CA ASN A 65 -8.68 2.65 -15.24
C ASN A 65 -7.71 3.85 -15.42
N GLY A 66 -6.41 3.60 -15.54
CA GLY A 66 -5.41 4.62 -15.91
C GLY A 66 -5.01 5.59 -14.79
N TYR A 67 -5.25 5.26 -13.51
CA TYR A 67 -4.91 6.16 -12.41
C TYR A 67 -3.45 6.02 -11.92
N THR A 68 -2.83 4.83 -12.07
CA THR A 68 -1.57 4.45 -11.40
C THR A 68 -0.33 5.24 -11.83
N ASP A 69 -0.39 5.95 -12.96
CA ASP A 69 0.66 6.88 -13.36
C ASP A 69 0.71 8.13 -12.47
N ASN A 70 -0.43 8.51 -11.87
CA ASN A 70 -0.59 9.74 -11.08
C ASN A 70 -0.79 9.49 -9.58
N ILE A 71 -0.75 8.23 -9.13
CA ILE A 71 -0.93 7.88 -7.73
C ILE A 71 0.17 6.93 -7.25
N GLU A 72 0.39 6.88 -5.94
CA GLU A 72 1.19 5.85 -5.30
C GLU A 72 0.63 5.47 -3.92
N PHE A 73 0.85 4.21 -3.52
CA PHE A 73 0.62 3.82 -2.13
C PHE A 73 1.84 4.14 -1.27
N VAL A 74 1.59 4.72 -0.09
CA VAL A 74 2.60 5.10 0.88
C VAL A 74 2.35 4.44 2.24
N GLY A 75 3.41 4.38 3.04
CA GLY A 75 3.39 3.77 4.37
C GLY A 75 4.70 3.08 4.71
N GLN A 76 4.84 2.76 6.00
CA GLN A 76 6.04 2.13 6.56
C GLN A 76 6.20 0.67 6.12
N ASN A 77 5.09 -0.06 6.07
CA ASN A 77 5.10 -1.50 5.84
C ASN A 77 5.15 -1.81 4.34
N TRP A 78 5.62 -3.03 4.05
CA TRP A 78 5.82 -3.51 2.69
C TRP A 78 5.31 -4.95 2.57
N GLY A 79 4.41 -5.18 1.63
CA GLY A 79 3.82 -6.49 1.35
C GLY A 79 2.79 -6.44 0.21
N GLY A 80 2.72 -7.50 -0.58
CA GLY A 80 1.97 -7.53 -1.84
C GLY A 80 2.89 -7.59 -3.06
N GLU A 81 2.35 -8.00 -4.19
CA GLU A 81 3.09 -8.05 -5.47
C GLU A 81 3.04 -6.71 -6.23
N VAL A 82 1.97 -5.94 -6.04
CA VAL A 82 1.72 -4.63 -6.65
C VAL A 82 1.43 -3.59 -5.57
N ALA A 83 1.85 -2.34 -5.80
CA ALA A 83 1.79 -1.23 -4.83
C ALA A 83 2.01 -1.68 -3.37
N PRO A 84 3.21 -2.22 -3.08
CA PRO A 84 3.44 -3.01 -1.89
C PRO A 84 3.50 -2.18 -0.60
N ARG A 85 3.53 -0.84 -0.68
CA ARG A 85 3.58 0.01 0.52
C ARG A 85 2.20 0.13 1.17
N HIS A 86 2.18 0.13 2.50
CA HIS A 86 0.97 0.34 3.31
C HIS A 86 1.31 0.68 4.76
N SER A 87 0.30 1.04 5.53
CA SER A 87 0.32 1.25 6.98
C SER A 87 -0.68 0.32 7.67
N GLY A 88 -0.69 -0.95 7.27
CA GLY A 88 -1.49 -2.01 7.90
C GLY A 88 -0.70 -2.71 8.99
N TYR A 89 -1.25 -2.80 10.21
CA TYR A 89 -0.57 -3.31 11.40
C TYR A 89 -1.39 -4.45 12.03
N SER A 90 -1.08 -5.69 11.66
CA SER A 90 -1.78 -6.88 12.18
C SER A 90 -1.82 -6.90 13.71
N GLY A 91 -3.04 -7.03 14.27
CA GLY A 91 -3.29 -7.11 15.71
C GLY A 91 -3.40 -5.78 16.44
N TYR A 92 -3.22 -4.64 15.78
CA TYR A 92 -3.28 -3.31 16.41
C TYR A 92 -4.73 -2.84 16.60
N ALA A 93 -4.94 -2.12 17.69
CA ALA A 93 -6.18 -1.46 18.06
C ALA A 93 -6.15 0.03 17.66
N ILE A 94 -7.25 0.75 17.91
CA ILE A 94 -7.33 2.20 17.71
C ILE A 94 -6.27 2.92 18.56
N ALA A 95 -6.23 2.61 19.85
CA ALA A 95 -5.26 3.07 20.84
C ALA A 95 -4.76 1.88 21.68
N ASP A 96 -3.71 2.06 22.47
CA ASP A 96 -3.17 0.96 23.27
C ASP A 96 -4.24 0.34 24.16
N ILE A 97 -4.28 -0.99 24.15
CA ILE A 97 -5.06 -1.78 25.11
C ILE A 97 -4.05 -2.32 26.13
N PRO A 98 -4.11 -1.88 27.40
CA PRO A 98 -3.13 -2.22 28.41
C PRO A 98 -2.87 -3.73 28.50
N ASN A 99 -1.60 -4.12 28.37
CA ASN A 99 -1.13 -5.51 28.42
C ASN A 99 -1.70 -6.46 27.35
N GLN A 100 -2.32 -5.95 26.27
CA GLN A 100 -2.87 -6.79 25.21
C GLN A 100 -2.40 -6.37 23.82
N ARG A 101 -2.62 -5.11 23.44
CA ARG A 101 -2.45 -4.65 22.05
C ARG A 101 -1.84 -3.27 21.98
N MET A 102 -1.05 -3.06 20.93
CA MET A 102 -0.57 -1.73 20.56
C MET A 102 -1.66 -0.98 19.79
N GLY A 103 -1.66 0.35 19.93
CA GLY A 103 -2.58 1.25 19.25
C GLY A 103 -1.93 2.09 18.17
N ILE A 104 -2.63 2.28 17.04
CA ILE A 104 -2.18 3.16 15.96
C ILE A 104 -2.02 4.61 16.44
N TYR A 105 -2.94 5.08 17.29
CA TYR A 105 -2.90 6.44 17.85
C TYR A 105 -1.56 6.82 18.48
N ASN A 106 -0.82 5.86 19.04
CA ASN A 106 0.43 6.17 19.75
C ASN A 106 1.61 6.54 18.87
N PHE A 107 1.54 6.27 17.56
CA PHE A 107 2.61 6.59 16.62
C PHE A 107 2.09 7.26 15.34
N ILE A 108 0.81 7.63 15.29
CA ILE A 108 0.21 8.19 14.07
C ILE A 108 0.86 9.50 13.64
N ASP A 109 1.22 10.38 14.57
CA ASP A 109 1.88 11.66 14.26
C ASP A 109 3.25 11.43 13.61
N TRP A 110 4.02 10.47 14.12
CA TRP A 110 5.29 10.05 13.51
C TRP A 110 5.06 9.43 12.13
N LEU A 111 4.08 8.53 12.01
CA LEU A 111 3.77 7.85 10.75
C LEU A 111 3.40 8.85 9.65
N MET A 112 2.52 9.81 9.94
CA MET A 112 2.09 10.84 9.00
C MET A 112 3.22 11.83 8.65
N THR A 113 4.18 12.03 9.56
CA THR A 113 5.35 12.88 9.31
C THR A 113 6.37 12.18 8.40
N GLU A 114 6.69 10.91 8.66
CA GLU A 114 7.67 10.15 7.88
C GLU A 114 7.13 9.67 6.54
N TYR A 115 5.82 9.42 6.46
CA TYR A 115 5.13 8.93 5.28
C TYR A 115 3.94 9.85 4.97
N PRO A 116 4.20 11.09 4.52
CA PRO A 116 3.14 12.05 4.21
C PRO A 116 2.19 11.48 3.14
N ALA A 117 0.90 11.75 3.33
CA ALA A 117 -0.17 11.26 2.47
C ALA A 117 -1.17 12.37 2.16
N ASP A 118 -1.67 12.41 0.94
CA ASP A 118 -2.72 13.33 0.50
C ASP A 118 -4.10 12.69 0.74
N VAL A 119 -4.16 11.37 0.67
CA VAL A 119 -5.34 10.56 0.97
C VAL A 119 -5.01 9.50 2.00
N VAL A 120 -5.86 9.33 3.01
CA VAL A 120 -5.77 8.23 3.98
C VAL A 120 -7.02 7.38 3.90
N MET A 121 -6.86 6.07 3.81
CA MET A 121 -7.94 5.08 3.90
C MET A 121 -7.82 4.39 5.25
N LEU A 122 -8.66 4.75 6.22
CA LEU A 122 -8.57 4.26 7.60
C LEU A 122 -9.67 3.25 7.90
N GLN A 123 -9.31 1.99 8.14
CA GLN A 123 -10.18 0.97 8.74
C GLN A 123 -9.50 0.39 9.98
N ILE A 124 -10.11 0.55 11.15
CA ILE A 124 -9.56 0.10 12.44
C ILE A 124 -10.70 -0.18 13.42
N GLY A 125 -10.44 -0.88 14.52
CA GLY A 125 -11.41 -1.15 15.59
C GLY A 125 -11.79 -2.63 15.74
N THR A 126 -11.46 -3.47 14.77
CA THR A 126 -11.66 -4.93 14.82
C THR A 126 -11.08 -5.52 16.12
N ASN A 127 -9.84 -5.15 16.43
CA ASN A 127 -9.10 -5.68 17.57
C ASN A 127 -9.57 -5.14 18.93
N ASP A 128 -10.21 -3.97 18.96
CA ASP A 128 -10.82 -3.42 20.17
C ASP A 128 -12.04 -4.26 20.61
N ILE A 129 -12.88 -4.67 19.63
CA ILE A 129 -13.99 -5.60 19.86
C ILE A 129 -13.46 -6.97 20.26
N LEU A 130 -12.49 -7.53 19.53
CA LEU A 130 -11.91 -8.85 19.85
C LEU A 130 -11.30 -8.91 21.26
N SER A 131 -10.80 -7.78 21.77
CA SER A 131 -10.25 -7.65 23.13
C SER A 131 -11.29 -7.26 24.19
N SER A 132 -12.55 -7.03 23.82
CA SER A 132 -13.63 -6.58 24.71
C SER A 132 -13.25 -5.34 25.54
N TYR A 133 -12.45 -4.45 24.98
CA TYR A 133 -11.84 -3.34 25.73
C TYR A 133 -12.61 -2.04 25.52
N GLU A 134 -13.22 -1.54 26.59
CA GLU A 134 -13.88 -0.22 26.66
C GLU A 134 -14.71 0.08 25.40
N LEU A 135 -15.67 -0.80 25.08
CA LEU A 135 -16.44 -0.75 23.83
C LEU A 135 -17.21 0.57 23.68
N ASP A 136 -17.77 1.09 24.78
CA ASP A 136 -18.46 2.39 24.80
C ASP A 136 -17.51 3.57 24.52
N GLY A 137 -16.21 3.40 24.79
CA GLY A 137 -15.17 4.43 24.57
C GLY A 137 -14.42 4.27 23.24
N MET A 138 -14.83 3.37 22.36
CA MET A 138 -14.17 3.18 21.06
C MET A 138 -14.30 4.41 20.16
N GLY A 139 -15.47 5.05 20.12
CA GLY A 139 -15.71 6.26 19.33
C GLY A 139 -14.84 7.43 19.77
N ASP A 140 -14.68 7.65 21.07
CA ASP A 140 -13.82 8.72 21.61
C ASP A 140 -12.35 8.49 21.25
N ARG A 141 -11.87 7.24 21.36
CA ARG A 141 -10.50 6.88 20.97
C ARG A 141 -10.30 7.02 19.46
N LEU A 142 -11.30 6.66 18.65
CA LEU A 142 -11.26 6.84 17.21
C LEU A 142 -11.24 8.31 16.83
N GLU A 143 -12.02 9.15 17.51
CA GLU A 143 -12.03 10.59 17.27
C GLU A 143 -10.64 11.22 17.49
N LEU A 144 -9.93 10.83 18.55
CA LEU A 144 -8.55 11.29 18.77
C LEU A 144 -7.61 10.88 17.63
N LEU A 145 -7.72 9.64 17.15
CA LEU A 145 -6.94 9.16 16.01
C LEU A 145 -7.28 9.93 14.71
N VAL A 146 -8.56 10.12 14.43
CA VAL A 146 -9.05 10.87 13.27
C VAL A 146 -8.57 12.31 13.31
N ASP A 147 -8.66 12.98 14.46
CA ASP A 147 -8.18 14.35 14.64
C ASP A 147 -6.68 14.47 14.43
N SER A 148 -5.88 13.52 14.93
CA SER A 148 -4.45 13.46 14.63
C SER A 148 -4.18 13.30 13.14
N VAL A 149 -4.82 12.36 12.45
CA VAL A 149 -4.65 12.18 10.99
C VAL A 149 -5.00 13.45 10.22
N LEU A 150 -6.14 14.08 10.55
CA LEU A 150 -6.63 15.28 9.87
C LEU A 150 -5.71 16.50 10.02
N ASN A 151 -4.82 16.53 11.02
CA ASN A 151 -3.83 17.60 11.14
C ASN A 151 -2.74 17.53 10.05
N TYR A 152 -2.58 16.38 9.38
CA TYR A 152 -1.58 16.15 8.34
C TYR A 152 -2.17 16.06 6.94
N ILE A 153 -3.50 15.99 6.79
CA ILE A 153 -4.15 16.00 5.48
C ILE A 153 -3.99 17.39 4.86
N PRO A 154 -3.35 17.53 3.68
CA PRO A 154 -3.15 18.82 3.04
C PRO A 154 -4.46 19.39 2.47
N GLU A 155 -4.43 20.65 2.05
CA GLU A 155 -5.53 21.24 1.29
C GLU A 155 -5.78 20.42 0.01
N GLY A 156 -7.03 20.05 -0.25
CA GLY A 156 -7.40 19.14 -1.34
C GLY A 156 -7.20 17.65 -1.05
N GLY A 157 -6.67 17.29 0.13
CA GLY A 157 -6.60 15.91 0.59
C GLY A 157 -7.93 15.37 1.14
N MET A 158 -7.95 14.08 1.50
CA MET A 158 -9.15 13.41 2.03
C MET A 158 -8.82 12.26 2.99
N LEU A 159 -9.55 12.17 4.11
CA LEU A 159 -9.62 10.97 4.94
C LEU A 159 -10.88 10.17 4.61
N PHE A 160 -10.73 8.96 4.11
CA PHE A 160 -11.81 7.99 4.02
C PHE A 160 -11.85 7.16 5.31
N LEU A 161 -12.86 7.40 6.14
CA LEU A 161 -13.05 6.71 7.42
C LEU A 161 -14.01 5.53 7.21
N ALA A 162 -13.54 4.31 7.44
CA ALA A 162 -14.29 3.09 7.15
C ALA A 162 -14.93 2.44 8.38
N THR A 163 -16.13 1.90 8.18
CA THR A 163 -16.73 0.91 9.10
C THR A 163 -15.97 -0.42 9.03
N ILE A 164 -16.13 -1.28 10.03
CA ILE A 164 -15.52 -2.63 10.03
C ILE A 164 -16.54 -3.70 9.62
N PRO A 165 -16.10 -4.77 8.93
CA PRO A 165 -16.98 -5.89 8.61
C PRO A 165 -17.52 -6.58 9.88
N TYR A 166 -18.64 -7.29 9.74
CA TYR A 166 -19.01 -8.26 10.77
C TYR A 166 -17.91 -9.30 10.95
N MET A 167 -17.80 -9.81 12.17
CA MET A 167 -16.98 -10.96 12.52
C MET A 167 -17.90 -12.13 12.91
N ASP A 168 -17.41 -13.35 12.81
CA ASP A 168 -18.17 -14.56 13.11
C ASP A 168 -17.64 -15.25 14.37
N ALA A 169 -18.40 -15.12 15.46
CA ALA A 169 -18.06 -15.71 16.76
C ALA A 169 -18.07 -17.26 16.76
N ASP A 170 -18.79 -17.90 15.83
CA ASP A 170 -18.82 -19.37 15.74
C ASP A 170 -17.58 -19.94 15.02
N VAL A 171 -16.88 -19.10 14.24
CA VAL A 171 -15.73 -19.49 13.43
C VAL A 171 -14.41 -18.99 14.01
N THR A 172 -14.40 -17.77 14.55
CA THR A 172 -13.19 -17.11 15.03
C THR A 172 -12.53 -17.87 16.18
N THR A 173 -11.20 -17.95 16.14
CA THR A 173 -10.38 -18.48 17.24
C THR A 173 -9.66 -17.36 18.01
N TYR A 174 -9.95 -16.09 17.69
CA TYR A 174 -9.26 -14.95 18.26
C TYR A 174 -9.85 -14.46 19.59
N THR A 175 -11.06 -14.92 19.91
CA THR A 175 -11.76 -14.64 21.17
C THR A 175 -12.85 -15.69 21.40
N ASP A 176 -13.12 -16.02 22.65
CA ASP A 176 -14.26 -16.84 23.10
C ASP A 176 -15.27 -16.04 23.93
N ALA A 177 -15.12 -14.71 23.94
CA ALA A 177 -15.86 -13.80 24.82
C ALA A 177 -17.29 -13.47 24.35
N TYR A 178 -17.68 -13.91 23.15
CA TYR A 178 -18.91 -13.47 22.49
C TYR A 178 -19.71 -14.65 21.95
N THR A 179 -21.03 -14.57 22.06
CA THR A 179 -21.93 -15.22 21.11
C THR A 179 -21.98 -14.43 19.80
N VAL A 180 -22.51 -15.05 18.73
CA VAL A 180 -22.69 -14.37 17.43
C VAL A 180 -23.52 -13.09 17.56
N GLU A 181 -24.61 -13.13 18.33
CA GLU A 181 -25.50 -11.98 18.52
C GLU A 181 -24.81 -10.82 19.28
N GLU A 182 -23.98 -11.14 20.29
CA GLU A 182 -23.24 -10.12 21.05
C GLU A 182 -22.13 -9.49 20.20
N MET A 183 -21.45 -10.28 19.37
CA MET A 183 -20.42 -9.78 18.46
C MET A 183 -21.03 -8.89 17.37
N ASP A 184 -22.15 -9.31 16.76
CA ASP A 184 -22.87 -8.50 15.77
C ASP A 184 -23.32 -7.17 16.37
N LYS A 185 -23.88 -7.21 17.58
CA LYS A 185 -24.25 -5.99 18.30
C LYS A 185 -23.06 -5.08 18.58
N ALA A 186 -21.92 -5.62 19.00
CA ALA A 186 -20.71 -4.81 19.24
C ALA A 186 -20.21 -4.15 17.95
N VAL A 187 -20.25 -4.86 16.82
CA VAL A 187 -19.90 -4.32 15.50
C VAL A 187 -20.90 -3.24 15.08
N ASP A 188 -22.20 -3.47 15.26
CA ASP A 188 -23.25 -2.48 14.95
C ASP A 188 -23.09 -1.19 15.76
N ASP A 189 -22.92 -1.33 17.07
CA ASP A 189 -22.76 -0.20 17.99
C ASP A 189 -21.50 0.60 17.66
N TYR A 190 -20.39 -0.06 17.30
CA TYR A 190 -19.17 0.63 16.87
C TYR A 190 -19.32 1.29 15.50
N ASN A 191 -19.87 0.58 14.51
CA ASN A 191 -20.08 1.14 13.18
C ASN A 191 -21.04 2.34 13.20
N ALA A 192 -22.03 2.37 14.11
CA ALA A 192 -22.85 3.55 14.35
C ALA A 192 -22.02 4.74 14.86
N GLN A 193 -21.04 4.51 15.74
CA GLN A 193 -20.12 5.55 16.22
C GLN A 193 -19.20 6.05 15.09
N VAL A 194 -18.68 5.16 14.23
CA VAL A 194 -17.88 5.53 13.05
C VAL A 194 -18.68 6.45 12.12
N LYS A 195 -19.93 6.07 11.81
CA LYS A 195 -20.84 6.85 10.97
C LYS A 195 -21.12 8.23 11.56
N ALA A 196 -21.47 8.28 12.86
CA ALA A 196 -21.71 9.53 13.56
C ALA A 196 -20.47 10.44 13.61
N LEU A 197 -19.28 9.87 13.79
CA LEU A 197 -18.01 10.60 13.78
C LEU A 197 -17.73 11.20 12.39
N ALA A 198 -17.90 10.41 11.32
CA ALA A 198 -17.74 10.92 9.95
C ALA A 198 -18.70 12.07 9.67
N GLU A 199 -19.99 11.92 9.99
CA GLU A 199 -21.00 12.97 9.85
C GLU A 199 -20.64 14.23 10.65
N LYS A 200 -20.18 14.07 11.89
CA LYS A 200 -19.70 15.17 12.74
C LYS A 200 -18.54 15.92 12.07
N LYS A 201 -17.50 15.23 11.61
CA LYS A 201 -16.32 15.84 10.98
C LYS A 201 -16.68 16.52 9.65
N ILE A 202 -17.58 15.93 8.85
CA ILE A 202 -18.13 16.56 7.65
C ILE A 202 -18.86 17.87 8.00
N ALA A 203 -19.71 17.86 9.03
CA ALA A 203 -20.44 19.05 9.47
C ALA A 203 -19.50 20.16 10.01
N GLU A 204 -18.34 19.78 10.55
CA GLU A 204 -17.26 20.69 10.96
C GLU A 204 -16.43 21.22 9.76
N GLY A 205 -16.73 20.79 8.53
CA GLY A 205 -16.01 21.18 7.32
C GLY A 205 -14.64 20.51 7.17
N LYS A 206 -14.38 19.40 7.88
CA LYS A 206 -13.15 18.62 7.75
C LYS A 206 -13.19 17.77 6.47
N PRO A 207 -12.03 17.50 5.83
CA PRO A 207 -11.95 16.66 4.64
C PRO A 207 -12.05 15.17 5.02
N VAL A 208 -13.23 14.75 5.45
CA VAL A 208 -13.56 13.35 5.78
C VAL A 208 -14.71 12.87 4.91
N THR A 209 -14.64 11.62 4.47
CA THR A 209 -15.76 10.90 3.85
C THR A 209 -15.91 9.53 4.51
N LEU A 210 -17.15 9.11 4.72
CA LEU A 210 -17.46 7.77 5.22
C LEU A 210 -17.30 6.70 4.11
N SER A 211 -16.68 5.57 4.42
CA SER A 211 -16.67 4.35 3.61
C SER A 211 -17.39 3.23 4.35
N ASP A 212 -18.57 2.79 3.89
CA ASP A 212 -19.35 1.76 4.59
C ASP A 212 -18.93 0.33 4.19
N ASN A 213 -17.71 -0.05 4.56
CA ASN A 213 -17.12 -1.35 4.22
C ASN A 213 -17.91 -2.53 4.82
N ASN A 214 -18.61 -2.32 5.95
CA ASN A 214 -19.50 -3.32 6.54
C ASN A 214 -20.60 -3.75 5.56
N ALA A 215 -21.16 -2.82 4.78
CA ALA A 215 -22.28 -3.08 3.89
C ALA A 215 -21.92 -3.95 2.67
N VAL A 216 -20.63 -4.10 2.34
CA VAL A 216 -20.17 -4.85 1.15
C VAL A 216 -19.62 -6.24 1.47
N LEU A 217 -19.48 -6.60 2.75
CA LEU A 217 -19.01 -7.91 3.19
C LEU A 217 -20.04 -8.62 4.06
N THR A 218 -20.07 -9.94 3.93
CA THR A 218 -20.84 -10.84 4.80
C THR A 218 -19.90 -11.78 5.52
N LYS A 219 -20.39 -12.50 6.55
CA LYS A 219 -19.58 -13.52 7.26
C LYS A 219 -19.06 -14.64 6.34
N ALA A 220 -19.78 -14.93 5.25
CA ALA A 220 -19.35 -15.90 4.24
C ALA A 220 -18.12 -15.43 3.43
N ASP A 221 -17.81 -14.14 3.47
CA ASP A 221 -16.64 -13.55 2.83
C ASP A 221 -15.40 -13.57 3.75
N LEU A 222 -15.47 -14.22 4.92
CA LEU A 222 -14.38 -14.33 5.90
C LEU A 222 -13.75 -15.72 5.84
N ALA A 223 -12.43 -15.78 5.94
CA ALA A 223 -11.67 -17.03 5.92
C ALA A 223 -11.60 -17.72 7.30
N ASP A 224 -11.58 -16.93 8.37
CA ASP A 224 -11.37 -17.40 9.75
C ASP A 224 -12.32 -16.73 10.76
N GLY A 225 -13.43 -16.17 10.27
CA GLY A 225 -14.38 -15.42 11.08
C GLY A 225 -13.95 -13.98 11.42
N VAL A 226 -12.76 -13.52 10.99
CA VAL A 226 -12.33 -12.12 11.16
C VAL A 226 -11.78 -11.53 9.87
N HIS A 227 -10.87 -12.25 9.21
CA HIS A 227 -10.17 -11.76 8.03
C HIS A 227 -10.91 -12.14 6.75
N PRO A 228 -11.06 -11.22 5.78
CA PRO A 228 -11.65 -11.54 4.49
C PRO A 228 -10.93 -12.70 3.77
N SER A 229 -11.66 -13.51 3.00
CA SER A 229 -11.10 -14.43 2.02
C SER A 229 -10.54 -13.66 0.82
N GLU A 230 -9.99 -14.37 -0.17
CA GLU A 230 -9.58 -13.74 -1.44
C GLU A 230 -10.77 -13.03 -2.13
N GLU A 231 -11.95 -13.65 -2.14
CA GLU A 231 -13.18 -13.06 -2.66
C GLU A 231 -13.66 -11.88 -1.81
N GLY A 232 -13.56 -11.98 -0.49
CA GLY A 232 -13.88 -10.88 0.42
C GLY A 232 -12.97 -9.67 0.17
N TYR A 233 -11.66 -9.89 0.05
CA TYR A 233 -10.73 -8.81 -0.30
C TYR A 233 -10.99 -8.24 -1.71
N ALA A 234 -11.43 -9.05 -2.67
CA ALA A 234 -11.82 -8.56 -3.99
C ALA A 234 -13.03 -7.62 -3.91
N LYS A 235 -14.07 -7.97 -3.14
CA LYS A 235 -15.23 -7.09 -2.88
C LYS A 235 -14.81 -5.79 -2.20
N LEU A 236 -13.97 -5.88 -1.18
CA LEU A 236 -13.47 -4.73 -0.45
C LEU A 236 -12.62 -3.81 -1.32
N GLY A 237 -11.76 -4.38 -2.18
CA GLY A 237 -10.97 -3.63 -3.15
C GLY A 237 -11.83 -2.90 -4.19
N ALA A 238 -12.89 -3.54 -4.67
CA ALA A 238 -13.86 -2.90 -5.56
C ALA A 238 -14.59 -1.73 -4.88
N HIS A 239 -15.01 -1.91 -3.62
CA HIS A 239 -15.65 -0.83 -2.87
C HIS A 239 -14.72 0.36 -2.64
N TRP A 240 -13.47 0.11 -2.25
CA TRP A 240 -12.47 1.17 -2.11
C TRP A 240 -12.21 1.93 -3.42
N TYR A 241 -12.26 1.24 -4.56
CA TYR A 241 -12.16 1.90 -5.87
C TYR A 241 -13.33 2.87 -6.08
N GLU A 242 -14.57 2.45 -5.81
CA GLU A 242 -15.75 3.32 -5.93
C GLU A 242 -15.66 4.55 -5.02
N MET A 243 -15.04 4.41 -3.85
CA MET A 243 -14.81 5.54 -2.93
C MET A 243 -13.73 6.50 -3.45
N LEU A 244 -12.62 5.97 -3.98
CA LEU A 244 -11.49 6.78 -4.46
C LEU A 244 -11.77 7.45 -5.80
N LYS A 245 -12.54 6.79 -6.68
CA LYS A 245 -12.74 7.23 -8.06
C LYS A 245 -13.24 8.68 -8.18
N PRO A 246 -14.30 9.13 -7.48
CA PRO A 246 -14.76 10.52 -7.59
C PRO A 246 -13.72 11.54 -7.12
N TYR A 247 -12.94 11.20 -6.09
CA TYR A 247 -11.86 12.04 -5.59
C TYR A 247 -10.74 12.16 -6.62
N LEU A 248 -10.28 11.03 -7.16
CA LEU A 248 -9.22 11.01 -8.18
C LEU A 248 -9.65 11.70 -9.47
N ASP A 249 -10.90 11.51 -9.88
CA ASP A 249 -11.46 12.21 -11.05
C ASP A 249 -11.45 13.72 -10.87
N ASN A 250 -11.80 14.20 -9.68
CA ASN A 250 -11.75 15.63 -9.38
C ASN A 250 -10.32 16.15 -9.29
N ALA A 251 -9.44 15.46 -8.55
CA ALA A 251 -8.06 15.87 -8.32
C ALA A 251 -7.22 15.90 -9.61
N LEU A 252 -7.48 14.98 -10.53
CA LEU A 252 -6.77 14.88 -11.81
C LEU A 252 -7.42 15.70 -12.94
N GLY A 253 -8.49 16.45 -12.65
CA GLY A 253 -9.21 17.23 -13.66
C GLY A 253 -10.02 16.38 -14.65
N ASN A 254 -10.21 15.09 -14.36
CA ASN A 254 -11.03 14.15 -15.12
C ASN A 254 -12.52 14.29 -14.75
N THR A 255 -13.07 15.51 -14.83
CA THR A 255 -14.53 15.69 -14.69
C THR A 255 -15.22 15.32 -16.00
N SER A 256 -15.49 14.03 -16.18
CA SER A 256 -16.46 13.59 -17.18
C SER A 256 -17.88 13.62 -16.60
N ILE A 257 -18.78 14.19 -17.39
CA ILE A 257 -20.20 14.41 -17.14
C ILE A 257 -20.92 13.03 -17.07
N GLN A 258 -22.04 12.96 -16.34
CA GLN A 258 -22.95 11.80 -16.12
C GLN A 258 -23.07 10.76 -17.27
N PRO A 259 -23.40 9.50 -16.95
CA PRO A 259 -23.42 8.39 -17.89
C PRO A 259 -24.63 8.47 -18.83
N THR A 260 -24.41 8.23 -20.13
CA THR A 260 -25.46 7.91 -21.09
C THR A 260 -25.36 6.43 -21.47
N GLU A 261 -26.52 5.80 -21.54
CA GLU A 261 -26.78 4.38 -21.73
C GLU A 261 -26.16 3.75 -22.99
N ASP A 262 -25.83 2.47 -22.82
CA ASP A 262 -26.03 1.33 -23.75
C ASP A 262 -25.48 1.45 -25.18
N THR A 263 -24.44 0.67 -25.47
CA THR A 263 -24.46 -0.18 -26.68
C THR A 263 -23.63 -1.43 -26.44
N THR A 264 -24.32 -2.55 -26.57
CA THR A 264 -23.82 -3.92 -26.62
C THR A 264 -22.97 -4.14 -27.88
N GLU A 265 -21.78 -4.72 -27.75
CA GLU A 265 -21.11 -5.38 -28.88
C GLU A 265 -20.40 -6.65 -28.42
N THR A 266 -20.68 -7.73 -29.15
CA THR A 266 -20.25 -9.12 -28.93
C THR A 266 -19.02 -9.43 -29.78
N THR A 267 -18.52 -10.68 -29.75
CA THR A 267 -17.57 -11.36 -30.70
C THR A 267 -16.10 -11.31 -30.23
N GLU A 268 -15.26 -12.35 -30.21
CA GLU A 268 -15.28 -13.80 -30.49
C GLU A 268 -14.04 -14.40 -29.79
N THR A 269 -14.03 -15.72 -29.58
CA THR A 269 -12.91 -16.47 -28.97
C THR A 269 -12.19 -17.32 -30.02
N GLU A 270 -10.86 -17.40 -29.98
CA GLU A 270 -10.09 -18.55 -30.52
C GLU A 270 -8.79 -18.82 -29.71
N PRO A 271 -8.24 -20.06 -29.71
CA PRO A 271 -7.29 -20.58 -28.72
C PRO A 271 -5.87 -20.90 -29.28
N ILE A 272 -5.01 -21.63 -28.50
CA ILE A 272 -3.86 -22.54 -28.87
C ILE A 272 -2.48 -22.13 -28.24
N PRO A 273 -1.51 -23.03 -27.87
CA PRO A 273 -1.51 -24.34 -27.21
C PRO A 273 -0.43 -24.48 -26.07
N THR A 274 -0.28 -25.68 -25.50
CA THR A 274 0.74 -26.10 -24.51
C THR A 274 1.78 -27.05 -25.13
N GLU A 275 3.07 -26.91 -24.81
CA GLU A 275 4.08 -27.97 -25.09
C GLU A 275 5.21 -27.98 -24.03
N SER A 276 5.71 -29.18 -23.72
CA SER A 276 6.66 -29.50 -22.64
C SER A 276 7.71 -30.48 -23.17
N GLU A 277 9.00 -30.28 -22.88
CA GLU A 277 10.06 -31.30 -23.08
C GLU A 277 11.16 -31.22 -22.01
N THR A 278 11.80 -32.36 -21.70
CA THR A 278 12.83 -32.57 -20.66
C THR A 278 14.03 -33.37 -21.23
N ILE A 279 15.29 -32.91 -21.09
CA ILE A 279 16.54 -33.69 -21.38
C ILE A 279 17.70 -33.33 -20.41
N CYS A 280 18.51 -34.35 -20.08
CA CYS A 280 19.58 -34.47 -19.06
C CYS A 280 20.81 -33.52 -19.14
N ILE A 281 21.55 -33.42 -18.02
CA ILE A 281 22.34 -32.23 -17.62
C ILE A 281 23.69 -32.63 -17.00
N GLU A 282 24.80 -32.00 -17.41
CA GLU A 282 26.00 -31.90 -16.57
C GLU A 282 25.74 -30.86 -15.45
N PRO A 283 26.14 -31.11 -14.19
CA PRO A 283 25.72 -30.25 -13.08
C PRO A 283 26.45 -28.90 -13.11
N VAL A 284 25.68 -27.82 -13.23
CA VAL A 284 26.15 -26.44 -13.05
C VAL A 284 26.18 -26.16 -11.54
N LEU A 285 27.27 -25.56 -11.04
CA LEU A 285 27.46 -25.29 -9.60
C LEU A 285 26.49 -24.18 -9.15
N TYR A 286 25.78 -24.39 -8.03
CA TYR A 286 24.75 -23.51 -7.45
C TYR A 286 23.43 -23.36 -8.24
N ASP A 287 23.29 -24.12 -9.33
CA ASP A 287 22.02 -24.36 -9.99
C ASP A 287 21.26 -25.43 -9.19
N LEU A 288 20.10 -25.03 -8.65
CA LEU A 288 19.25 -25.77 -7.73
C LEU A 288 17.93 -26.21 -8.37
N ASP A 289 17.50 -25.55 -9.45
CA ASP A 289 16.30 -25.92 -10.21
C ASP A 289 16.61 -26.68 -11.51
N PHE A 290 17.90 -26.87 -11.80
CA PHE A 290 18.46 -27.60 -12.93
C PHE A 290 18.21 -26.96 -14.30
N ASP A 291 18.01 -25.64 -14.34
CA ASP A 291 17.81 -24.89 -15.58
C ASP A 291 19.12 -24.56 -16.34
N LYS A 292 20.26 -25.06 -15.84
CA LYS A 292 21.64 -24.81 -16.31
C LYS A 292 22.12 -23.37 -16.09
N LYS A 293 21.43 -22.58 -15.28
CA LYS A 293 21.77 -21.20 -14.93
C LYS A 293 21.73 -21.04 -13.41
N VAL A 294 22.38 -19.98 -12.92
CA VAL A 294 22.28 -19.59 -11.52
C VAL A 294 21.57 -18.25 -11.47
N GLY A 295 20.36 -18.24 -10.95
CA GLY A 295 19.42 -17.14 -11.06
C GLY A 295 18.41 -17.08 -9.93
N VAL A 296 17.37 -16.26 -10.15
CA VAL A 296 16.36 -16.01 -9.10
C VAL A 296 15.53 -17.27 -8.82
N SER A 297 15.43 -18.17 -9.79
CA SER A 297 14.74 -19.45 -9.63
C SER A 297 15.42 -20.34 -8.57
N ASP A 298 16.75 -20.38 -8.54
CA ASP A 298 17.51 -21.15 -7.54
C ASP A 298 17.33 -20.61 -6.12
N ILE A 299 17.27 -19.27 -5.99
CA ILE A 299 16.96 -18.59 -4.72
C ILE A 299 15.59 -19.05 -4.21
N ILE A 300 14.61 -19.17 -5.10
CA ILE A 300 13.26 -19.58 -4.74
C ILE A 300 13.23 -21.04 -4.29
N VAL A 301 13.98 -21.93 -4.97
CA VAL A 301 14.10 -23.33 -4.57
C VAL A 301 14.72 -23.45 -3.17
N LEU A 302 15.83 -22.76 -2.93
CA LEU A 302 16.52 -22.77 -1.64
C LEU A 302 15.64 -22.18 -0.52
N GLN A 303 14.95 -21.07 -0.79
CA GLN A 303 14.05 -20.43 0.18
C GLN A 303 12.84 -21.32 0.53
N LYS A 304 12.27 -22.03 -0.44
CA LYS A 304 11.17 -22.97 -0.20
C LYS A 304 11.60 -24.17 0.65
N TYR A 305 12.78 -24.73 0.39
CA TYR A 305 13.33 -25.82 1.20
C TYR A 305 13.59 -25.41 2.64
N LEU A 306 14.18 -24.23 2.88
CA LEU A 306 14.43 -23.72 4.24
C LEU A 306 13.14 -23.49 5.04
N LEU A 307 12.05 -23.17 4.35
CA LEU A 307 10.73 -23.06 4.94
C LEU A 307 10.00 -24.41 5.05
N LYS A 308 10.65 -25.52 4.69
CA LYS A 308 10.08 -26.89 4.61
C LYS A 308 8.84 -26.98 3.70
N LYS A 309 8.71 -26.04 2.76
CA LYS A 309 7.64 -25.98 1.75
C LYS A 309 8.08 -26.54 0.39
N GLY A 310 9.20 -27.25 0.35
CA GLY A 310 9.76 -27.93 -0.83
C GLY A 310 10.91 -28.86 -0.42
N SER A 311 11.39 -29.68 -1.35
CA SER A 311 12.52 -30.59 -1.16
C SER A 311 13.70 -30.20 -2.03
N LEU A 312 14.93 -30.33 -1.51
CA LEU A 312 16.16 -30.09 -2.26
C LEU A 312 16.76 -31.42 -2.73
N SER A 313 16.91 -31.59 -4.03
CA SER A 313 17.44 -32.81 -4.66
C SER A 313 18.96 -32.84 -4.79
N ASN A 314 19.62 -31.67 -4.82
CA ASN A 314 21.08 -31.54 -4.88
C ASN A 314 21.62 -30.71 -3.72
N TRP A 315 21.71 -31.33 -2.56
CA TRP A 315 22.09 -30.70 -1.30
C TRP A 315 23.51 -30.09 -1.33
N THR A 316 24.44 -30.70 -2.06
CA THR A 316 25.82 -30.21 -2.17
C THR A 316 25.93 -28.87 -2.90
N ASN A 317 25.00 -28.56 -3.82
CA ASN A 317 24.97 -27.26 -4.52
C ASN A 317 24.26 -26.17 -3.71
N ALA A 318 23.47 -26.53 -2.70
CA ALA A 318 22.69 -25.61 -1.88
C ALA A 318 23.44 -25.12 -0.62
N ASP A 319 24.58 -25.76 -0.31
CA ASP A 319 25.51 -25.34 0.74
C ASP A 319 26.59 -24.45 0.11
N LEU A 320 26.36 -23.13 0.17
CA LEU A 320 27.17 -22.14 -0.55
C LEU A 320 28.41 -21.72 0.25
N ASN A 321 28.40 -21.90 1.57
CA ASN A 321 29.55 -21.59 2.42
C ASN A 321 30.40 -22.83 2.74
N GLY A 322 29.94 -24.04 2.40
CA GLY A 322 30.66 -25.29 2.51
C GLY A 322 30.74 -25.83 3.94
N ASP A 323 29.83 -25.44 4.82
CA ASP A 323 29.82 -25.84 6.22
C ASP A 323 29.02 -27.13 6.50
N GLY A 324 28.37 -27.67 5.48
CA GLY A 324 27.56 -28.88 5.50
C GLY A 324 26.12 -28.68 5.97
N VAL A 325 25.68 -27.44 6.23
CA VAL A 325 24.37 -27.11 6.82
C VAL A 325 23.63 -26.05 6.01
N ILE A 326 22.65 -26.49 5.23
CA ILE A 326 21.81 -25.60 4.41
C ILE A 326 20.87 -24.75 5.28
N ASN A 327 21.11 -23.43 5.33
CA ASN A 327 20.34 -22.49 6.14
C ASN A 327 20.20 -21.07 5.51
N ILE A 328 19.70 -20.09 6.29
CA ILE A 328 19.45 -18.71 5.81
C ILE A 328 20.72 -18.01 5.29
N ILE A 329 21.90 -18.44 5.74
CA ILE A 329 23.19 -17.91 5.30
C ILE A 329 23.45 -18.29 3.84
N ASP A 330 23.20 -19.54 3.46
CA ASP A 330 23.33 -19.98 2.06
C ASP A 330 22.36 -19.25 1.14
N LEU A 331 21.13 -19.02 1.62
CA LEU A 331 20.15 -18.23 0.88
C LEU A 331 20.62 -16.78 0.69
N ALA A 332 21.24 -16.19 1.71
CA ALA A 332 21.79 -14.83 1.62
C ALA A 332 22.96 -14.76 0.62
N LEU A 333 23.85 -15.76 0.63
CA LEU A 333 24.97 -15.84 -0.32
C LEU A 333 24.49 -16.05 -1.76
N LEU A 334 23.47 -16.89 -1.96
CA LEU A 334 22.90 -17.14 -3.29
C LEU A 334 22.24 -15.88 -3.83
N LYS A 335 21.47 -15.16 -2.99
CA LYS A 335 20.94 -13.83 -3.31
C LYS A 335 22.05 -12.86 -3.69
N GLN A 336 23.11 -12.78 -2.89
CA GLN A 336 24.21 -11.87 -3.17
C GLN A 336 24.90 -12.20 -4.50
N MET A 337 25.11 -13.47 -4.82
CA MET A 337 25.77 -13.90 -6.05
C MET A 337 24.93 -13.58 -7.30
N VAL A 338 23.63 -13.88 -7.27
CA VAL A 338 22.70 -13.61 -8.38
C VAL A 338 22.56 -12.10 -8.65
N PHE A 339 22.56 -11.28 -7.59
CA PHE A 339 22.40 -9.83 -7.74
C PHE A 339 23.72 -9.07 -7.97
N LYS A 340 24.90 -9.69 -7.77
CA LYS A 340 26.19 -9.09 -8.14
C LYS A 340 26.60 -9.31 -9.60
N ASN A 341 26.07 -10.34 -10.25
CA ASN A 341 26.44 -10.71 -11.63
C ASN A 341 25.45 -10.17 -12.69
N ARG A 342 24.66 -9.15 -12.35
CA ARG A 342 23.76 -8.45 -13.27
C ARG A 342 24.35 -7.13 -13.77
#